data_AF-A0A2N6NEM7-F1
#
_entry.id   AF-A0A2N6NEM7-F1
#
_cell.length_a   1.000
_cell.length_b   1.000
_cell.length_c   1.000
_cell.angle_alpha   90.00
_cell.angle_beta   90.00
_cell.angle_gamma   90.00
#
_symmetry.space_group_name_H-M   'P 1'
#
loop_
_entity.id
_entity.type
_entity.pdbx_description
1 polymer ?
#
loop_
_entity_poly.entity_id
_entity_poly.type
_entity_poly.pdbx_seq_one_letter_code
_entity_poly.pdbx_strand_id
1 'polypeptide(L)'
;MLSATSGAVRIGARRIAPHAASSVVAPPLYKASVVGRHATRSQTRDLSSTSRFAYALNTNPNPPLGKKNASNEAPSRIGLIGARGYTGQALIDLLNNHPNMDLRHVSSRELGGQELKGYTKRKIIYENLSPEDVARLDKDGQVDCWIMALPNGVCRPFVEALGQSSSVIVDISADYRFDDSWAYGLPELLARPKIAQSTRISTPGCYSTGALLALNPILEHLGASPTVFGVSGYSGAGTKPSPKNDVALLHDNLLPCKT
;
A
#
# COMPACT_ATOMS: atom_id res chain seq x y z
N MET A 1 60.37 26.35 2.34
CA MET A 1 61.50 25.41 2.12
C MET A 1 61.15 24.13 2.87
N LEU A 2 61.10 22.92 2.32
CA LEU A 2 61.09 22.42 0.92
C LEU A 2 59.89 21.44 0.82
N SER A 3 59.23 21.14 -0.32
CA SER A 3 59.68 20.43 -1.53
C SER A 3 60.31 19.05 -1.22
N ALA A 4 59.86 17.91 -1.73
CA ALA A 4 58.74 17.59 -2.66
C ALA A 4 58.04 16.27 -2.19
N THR A 5 57.38 15.37 -2.95
CA THR A 5 57.32 15.08 -4.41
C THR A 5 55.98 14.43 -4.82
N SER A 6 55.78 14.25 -6.13
CA SER A 6 54.64 13.66 -6.84
C SER A 6 54.51 12.12 -6.76
N GLY A 7 53.32 11.58 -7.10
CA GLY A 7 53.03 10.14 -7.19
C GLY A 7 51.68 9.77 -7.85
N ALA A 8 51.29 10.42 -8.95
CA ALA A 8 49.97 10.21 -9.57
C ALA A 8 49.94 9.06 -10.60
N VAL A 9 49.08 8.06 -10.38
CA VAL A 9 48.86 6.93 -11.32
C VAL A 9 47.58 7.15 -12.13
N ARG A 10 47.72 7.27 -13.46
CA ARG A 10 46.60 7.18 -14.42
C ARG A 10 46.63 5.82 -15.10
N ILE A 11 45.50 5.10 -15.14
CA ILE A 11 45.35 3.86 -15.92
C ILE A 11 44.30 4.05 -17.01
N GLY A 12 44.61 3.55 -18.20
CA GLY A 12 43.97 3.91 -19.47
C GLY A 12 42.46 3.65 -19.57
N ALA A 13 41.77 4.61 -20.19
CA ALA A 13 40.42 4.42 -20.70
C ALA A 13 40.42 3.41 -21.86
N ARG A 14 39.59 2.36 -21.77
CA ARG A 14 39.26 1.51 -22.91
C ARG A 14 38.04 2.07 -23.64
N ARG A 15 38.16 2.28 -24.96
CA ARG A 15 37.01 2.57 -25.83
C ARG A 15 36.13 1.34 -25.94
N ILE A 16 34.82 1.52 -25.85
CA ILE A 16 33.82 0.56 -26.34
C ILE A 16 33.37 1.08 -27.72
N ALA A 17 33.45 0.22 -28.74
CA ALA A 17 32.98 0.55 -30.09
C ALA A 17 31.51 0.08 -30.26
N PRO A 18 30.66 0.83 -30.99
CA PRO A 18 29.28 0.41 -31.23
C PRO A 18 29.22 -0.70 -32.29
N HIS A 19 28.55 -1.81 -31.97
CA HIS A 19 28.14 -2.78 -32.98
C HIS A 19 26.84 -2.31 -33.64
N ALA A 20 26.93 -1.99 -34.94
CA ALA A 20 25.75 -1.87 -35.79
C ALA A 20 25.43 -3.23 -36.42
N ALA A 21 24.15 -3.62 -36.38
CA ALA A 21 23.61 -4.71 -37.18
C ALA A 21 22.21 -4.29 -37.66
N SER A 22 22.01 -4.28 -38.98
CA SER A 22 20.74 -3.88 -39.61
C SER A 22 19.97 -5.10 -40.07
N SER A 23 18.66 -5.12 -39.84
CA SER A 23 17.71 -5.77 -40.74
C SER A 23 16.38 -5.04 -40.67
N VAL A 24 15.80 -4.77 -41.85
CA VAL A 24 14.51 -4.08 -42.00
C VAL A 24 13.46 -5.12 -42.37
N VAL A 25 12.34 -5.14 -41.65
CA VAL A 25 11.15 -5.91 -42.01
C VAL A 25 9.94 -4.97 -41.98
N ALA A 26 9.42 -4.63 -43.16
CA ALA A 26 8.23 -3.82 -43.31
C ALA A 26 6.97 -4.70 -43.39
N PRO A 27 5.86 -4.36 -42.71
CA PRO A 27 4.58 -5.06 -42.88
C PRO A 27 3.94 -4.71 -44.24
N PRO A 28 3.18 -5.63 -44.86
CA PRO A 28 2.63 -5.44 -46.20
C PRO A 28 1.41 -4.52 -46.24
N LEU A 29 1.32 -3.71 -47.30
CA LEU A 29 0.13 -2.93 -47.66
C LEU A 29 -1.03 -3.85 -48.05
N TYR A 30 -2.12 -3.83 -47.28
CA TYR A 30 -3.38 -4.45 -47.69
C TYR A 30 -4.15 -3.53 -48.65
N LYS A 31 -4.61 -4.12 -49.77
CA LYS A 31 -5.32 -3.41 -50.85
C LYS A 31 -6.76 -3.08 -50.45
N ALA A 32 -7.21 -1.88 -50.80
CA ALA A 32 -8.63 -1.56 -50.80
C ALA A 32 -9.38 -2.34 -51.89
N SER A 33 -10.60 -2.78 -51.59
CA SER A 33 -11.61 -3.20 -52.55
C SER A 33 -12.83 -2.28 -52.45
N VAL A 34 -13.56 -2.09 -53.56
CA VAL A 34 -14.55 -1.00 -53.70
C VAL A 34 -15.83 -1.53 -54.37
N VAL A 35 -16.94 -0.82 -54.10
CA VAL A 35 -18.30 -0.96 -54.70
C VAL A 35 -19.18 -2.05 -54.11
N GLY A 36 -20.22 -1.63 -53.36
CA GLY A 36 -21.22 -2.50 -52.72
C GLY A 36 -22.69 -2.00 -52.77
N ARG A 37 -22.98 -1.00 -53.62
CA ARG A 37 -24.31 -0.37 -53.88
C ARG A 37 -24.98 0.40 -52.72
N HIS A 38 -25.75 1.43 -53.07
CA HIS A 38 -26.52 2.25 -52.14
C HIS A 38 -27.81 1.57 -51.68
N ALA A 39 -28.16 1.78 -50.41
CA ALA A 39 -29.55 1.81 -49.94
C ALA A 39 -29.73 3.06 -49.06
N THR A 40 -30.32 4.11 -49.61
CA THR A 40 -30.52 5.40 -48.91
C THR A 40 -31.66 5.31 -47.91
N ARG A 41 -31.38 4.80 -46.71
CA ARG A 41 -32.32 4.88 -45.58
C ARG A 41 -32.01 6.12 -44.74
N SER A 42 -32.85 7.15 -44.84
CA SER A 42 -32.84 8.24 -43.87
C SER A 42 -33.14 7.66 -42.49
N GLN A 43 -32.20 7.82 -41.55
CA GLN A 43 -32.44 7.65 -40.13
C GLN A 43 -32.09 8.97 -39.45
N THR A 44 -33.11 9.61 -38.88
CA THR A 44 -32.92 10.71 -37.95
C THR A 44 -32.05 10.23 -36.80
N ARG A 45 -30.92 10.91 -36.56
CA ARG A 45 -30.13 10.70 -35.35
C ARG A 45 -30.82 11.40 -34.19
N ASP A 46 -31.82 10.73 -33.62
CA ASP A 46 -32.42 11.15 -32.35
C ASP A 46 -31.34 11.08 -31.26
N LEU A 47 -30.81 12.25 -30.90
CA LEU A 47 -29.83 12.45 -29.81
C LEU A 47 -30.53 12.37 -28.44
N SER A 48 -31.33 11.32 -28.22
CA SER A 48 -32.05 11.05 -26.98
C SER A 48 -31.28 10.16 -26.00
N SER A 49 -29.95 10.05 -26.16
CA SER A 49 -29.07 9.54 -25.12
C SER A 49 -28.90 10.58 -24.01
N THR A 50 -29.96 10.81 -23.22
CA THR A 50 -29.78 11.30 -21.84
C THR A 50 -29.15 10.18 -21.03
N SER A 51 -27.83 10.02 -21.22
CA SER A 51 -26.96 9.26 -20.33
C SER A 51 -27.02 9.94 -18.97
N ARG A 52 -28.01 9.55 -18.15
CA ARG A 52 -28.11 9.96 -16.76
C ARG A 52 -26.79 9.57 -16.12
N PHE A 53 -25.98 10.56 -15.74
CA PHE A 53 -24.84 10.33 -14.87
C PHE A 53 -25.39 9.84 -13.54
N ALA A 54 -25.51 8.51 -13.42
CA ALA A 54 -25.96 7.82 -12.24
C ALA A 54 -24.84 7.88 -11.22
N TYR A 55 -24.70 9.04 -10.56
CA TYR A 55 -23.85 9.19 -9.39
C TYR A 55 -24.18 8.06 -8.40
N ALA A 56 -23.17 7.28 -8.04
CA ALA A 56 -23.34 6.16 -7.13
C ALA A 56 -23.72 6.71 -5.73
N LEU A 57 -25.02 6.68 -5.42
CA LEU A 57 -25.56 7.14 -4.13
C LEU A 57 -25.02 6.30 -2.95
N ASN A 58 -24.51 5.10 -3.23
CA ASN A 58 -23.75 4.28 -2.30
C ASN A 58 -22.25 4.48 -2.57
N THR A 59 -21.55 5.12 -1.64
CA THR A 59 -20.09 5.38 -1.73
C THR A 59 -19.22 4.15 -1.54
N ASN A 60 -19.80 2.98 -1.24
CA ASN A 60 -19.09 1.71 -1.15
C ASN A 60 -19.30 0.86 -2.42
N PRO A 61 -18.33 0.82 -3.36
CA PRO A 61 -18.38 -0.05 -4.53
C PRO A 61 -18.14 -1.53 -4.19
N ASN A 62 -17.65 -1.84 -2.99
CA ASN A 62 -17.43 -3.19 -2.48
C ASN A 62 -18.30 -3.42 -1.23
N PRO A 63 -19.64 -3.57 -1.35
CA PRO A 63 -20.44 -4.02 -0.22
C PRO A 63 -19.82 -5.30 0.37
N PRO A 64 -19.82 -5.47 1.71
CA PRO A 64 -19.21 -6.64 2.33
C PRO A 64 -19.82 -7.90 1.70
N LEU A 65 -18.96 -8.81 1.24
CA LEU A 65 -19.25 -9.79 0.17
C LEU A 65 -20.34 -10.85 0.50
N GLY A 66 -21.09 -10.67 1.59
CA GLY A 66 -22.10 -11.58 2.10
C GLY A 66 -21.51 -12.82 2.75
N LYS A 67 -22.33 -13.54 3.52
CA LYS A 67 -21.91 -14.81 4.15
C LYS A 67 -21.42 -15.86 3.14
N LYS A 68 -21.82 -15.77 1.87
CA LYS A 68 -21.38 -16.67 0.78
C LYS A 68 -19.89 -16.57 0.44
N ASN A 69 -19.23 -15.46 0.80
CA ASN A 69 -17.81 -15.22 0.53
C ASN A 69 -17.01 -14.99 1.83
N ALA A 70 -17.54 -15.44 2.97
CA ALA A 70 -16.81 -15.43 4.24
C ALA A 70 -15.87 -16.64 4.30
N SER A 71 -14.60 -16.42 4.66
CA SER A 71 -13.64 -17.51 4.92
C SER A 71 -13.85 -18.16 6.29
N ASN A 72 -14.41 -17.41 7.24
CA ASN A 72 -14.56 -17.79 8.64
C ASN A 72 -16.04 -17.65 9.06
N GLU A 73 -16.53 -18.57 9.89
CA GLU A 73 -17.89 -18.51 10.44
C GLU A 73 -18.05 -17.50 11.60
N ALA A 74 -16.92 -17.16 12.25
CA ALA A 74 -16.82 -16.21 13.36
C ALA A 74 -15.94 -15.00 12.99
N PRO A 75 -16.06 -13.86 13.69
CA PRO A 75 -15.18 -12.70 13.49
C PRO A 75 -13.70 -13.06 13.66
N SER A 76 -12.87 -12.69 12.69
CA SER A 76 -11.43 -12.99 12.70
C SER A 76 -10.72 -12.29 13.87
N ARG A 77 -9.88 -13.05 14.58
CA ARG A 77 -9.16 -12.62 15.78
C ARG A 77 -7.90 -11.87 15.36
N ILE A 78 -7.79 -10.60 15.75
CA ILE A 78 -6.73 -9.70 15.30
C ILE A 78 -5.70 -9.49 16.40
N GLY A 79 -4.41 -9.63 16.06
CA GLY A 79 -3.29 -9.16 16.87
C GLY A 79 -2.70 -7.88 16.27
N LEU A 80 -2.62 -6.79 17.03
CA LEU A 80 -2.09 -5.50 16.58
C LEU A 80 -0.76 -5.19 17.28
N ILE A 81 0.33 -5.16 16.52
CA ILE A 81 1.67 -4.82 17.03
C ILE A 81 1.98 -3.36 16.68
N GLY A 82 2.40 -2.54 17.66
CA GLY A 82 2.71 -1.11 17.44
C GLY A 82 1.54 -0.15 17.67
N ALA A 83 0.52 -0.59 18.42
CA ALA A 83 -0.79 0.06 18.54
C ALA A 83 -0.80 1.53 19.03
N ARG A 84 0.28 2.02 19.66
CA ARG A 84 0.38 3.41 20.19
C ARG A 84 0.46 4.50 19.11
N GLY A 85 0.97 4.19 17.92
CA GLY A 85 1.11 5.20 16.85
C GLY A 85 -0.24 5.70 16.33
N TYR A 86 -0.29 6.85 15.64
CA TYR A 86 -1.51 7.37 15.02
C TYR A 86 -2.21 6.32 14.14
N THR A 87 -1.44 5.56 13.35
CA THR A 87 -1.93 4.42 12.58
C THR A 87 -2.57 3.34 13.45
N GLY A 88 -1.95 3.01 14.58
CA GLY A 88 -2.46 2.02 15.52
C GLY A 88 -3.78 2.43 16.17
N GLN A 89 -3.91 3.69 16.59
CA GLN A 89 -5.17 4.23 17.13
C GLN A 89 -6.27 4.25 16.07
N ALA A 90 -5.98 4.72 14.85
CA ALA A 90 -6.95 4.70 13.74
C ALA A 90 -7.39 3.26 13.35
N LEU A 91 -6.49 2.28 13.49
CA LEU A 91 -6.84 0.86 13.33
C LEU A 91 -7.72 0.35 14.47
N ILE A 92 -7.50 0.76 15.71
CA ILE A 92 -8.37 0.43 16.85
C ILE A 92 -9.79 0.94 16.60
N ASP A 93 -9.94 2.19 16.14
CA ASP A 93 -11.25 2.77 15.81
C ASP A 93 -11.93 2.03 14.64
N LEU A 94 -11.19 1.70 13.58
CA LEU A 94 -11.70 0.93 12.44
C LEU A 94 -12.14 -0.48 12.87
N LEU A 95 -11.30 -1.18 13.63
CA LEU A 95 -11.56 -2.54 14.13
C LEU A 95 -12.70 -2.56 15.15
N ASN A 96 -12.90 -1.50 15.93
CA ASN A 96 -14.05 -1.40 16.84
C ASN A 96 -15.37 -1.37 16.06
N ASN A 97 -15.41 -0.66 14.92
CA ASN A 97 -16.60 -0.54 14.09
C ASN A 97 -16.80 -1.70 13.09
N HIS A 98 -15.76 -2.48 12.76
CA HIS A 98 -15.87 -3.55 11.76
C HIS A 98 -16.55 -4.82 12.29
N PRO A 99 -17.67 -5.32 11.72
CA PRO A 99 -18.47 -6.38 12.35
C PRO A 99 -17.80 -7.76 12.37
N ASN A 100 -16.93 -8.06 11.41
CA ASN A 100 -16.33 -9.40 11.24
C ASN A 100 -14.86 -9.47 11.70
N MET A 101 -14.41 -8.54 12.55
CA MET A 101 -13.08 -8.56 13.16
C MET A 101 -13.19 -8.31 14.66
N ASP A 102 -12.43 -9.06 15.47
CA ASP A 102 -12.33 -8.88 16.91
C ASP A 102 -10.86 -8.75 17.33
N LEU A 103 -10.46 -7.57 17.78
CA LEU A 103 -9.14 -7.30 18.33
C LEU A 103 -8.95 -8.09 19.62
N ARG A 104 -7.88 -8.89 19.70
CA ARG A 104 -7.59 -9.77 20.85
C ARG A 104 -6.30 -9.38 21.57
N HIS A 105 -5.23 -9.18 20.82
CA HIS A 105 -3.89 -8.89 21.34
C HIS A 105 -3.40 -7.55 20.83
N VAL A 106 -2.75 -6.76 21.69
CA VAL A 106 -2.41 -5.35 21.41
C VAL A 106 -1.08 -4.99 22.04
N SER A 107 0.01 -5.06 21.26
CA SER A 107 1.37 -4.85 21.76
C SER A 107 1.81 -3.38 21.71
N SER A 108 2.28 -2.87 22.84
CA SER A 108 2.89 -1.54 23.00
C SER A 108 3.93 -1.51 24.13
N ARG A 109 5.20 -1.33 23.75
CA ARG A 109 6.35 -1.25 24.67
C ARG A 109 6.25 -0.15 25.73
N GLU A 110 5.47 0.90 25.47
CA GLU A 110 5.32 2.07 26.34
C GLU A 110 4.01 2.07 27.15
N LEU A 111 3.02 1.25 26.75
CA LEU A 111 1.70 1.20 27.40
C LEU A 111 1.42 -0.15 28.08
N GLY A 112 2.35 -1.11 28.06
CA GLY A 112 2.18 -2.43 28.65
C GLY A 112 1.59 -2.40 30.07
N GLY A 113 0.53 -3.18 30.30
CA GLY A 113 -0.23 -3.20 31.56
C GLY A 113 -1.34 -2.16 31.67
N GLN A 114 -1.43 -1.18 30.77
CA GLN A 114 -2.52 -0.19 30.74
C GLN A 114 -3.73 -0.72 29.97
N GLU A 115 -4.93 -0.23 30.31
CA GLU A 115 -6.16 -0.57 29.60
C GLU A 115 -6.30 0.19 28.27
N LEU A 116 -6.68 -0.54 27.21
CA LEU A 116 -6.98 0.04 25.91
C LEU A 116 -8.29 0.85 25.97
N LYS A 117 -8.20 2.12 25.61
CA LYS A 117 -9.37 3.00 25.39
C LYS A 117 -9.77 2.96 23.91
N GLY A 118 -11.03 3.32 23.61
CA GLY A 118 -11.58 3.36 22.24
C GLY A 118 -12.19 2.05 21.73
N TYR A 119 -11.70 0.89 22.19
CA TYR A 119 -12.29 -0.41 21.84
C TYR A 119 -13.41 -0.79 22.83
N THR A 120 -14.65 -0.93 22.34
CA THR A 120 -15.84 -1.15 23.19
C THR A 120 -16.33 -2.60 23.19
N LYS A 121 -15.96 -3.41 22.19
CA LYS A 121 -16.38 -4.83 22.09
C LYS A 121 -15.88 -5.71 23.22
N ARG A 122 -14.71 -5.42 23.81
CA ARG A 122 -14.12 -6.17 24.94
C ARG A 122 -13.11 -5.32 25.70
N LYS A 123 -12.88 -5.65 26.98
CA LYS A 123 -11.74 -5.12 27.74
C LYS A 123 -10.45 -5.71 27.18
N ILE A 124 -9.46 -4.87 26.86
CA ILE A 124 -8.12 -5.27 26.42
C ILE A 124 -7.09 -4.52 27.27
N ILE A 125 -6.03 -5.22 27.67
CA ILE A 125 -4.85 -4.63 28.30
C ILE A 125 -3.73 -4.63 27.26
N TYR A 126 -2.96 -3.54 27.18
CA TYR A 126 -1.78 -3.49 26.33
C TYR A 126 -0.74 -4.51 26.81
N GLU A 127 -0.23 -5.31 25.89
CA GLU A 127 0.81 -6.30 26.11
C GLU A 127 2.18 -5.75 25.68
N ASN A 128 3.27 -6.42 26.05
CA ASN A 128 4.62 -6.14 25.55
C ASN A 128 5.16 -7.39 24.85
N LEU A 129 4.45 -7.85 23.82
CA LEU A 129 4.72 -9.11 23.12
C LEU A 129 6.08 -9.06 22.42
N SER A 130 6.94 -10.03 22.71
CA SER A 130 8.14 -10.31 21.92
C SER A 130 7.79 -11.09 20.63
N PRO A 131 8.74 -11.26 19.67
CA PRO A 131 8.54 -12.15 18.54
C PRO A 131 8.20 -13.60 18.95
N GLU A 132 8.80 -14.09 20.03
CA GLU A 132 8.54 -15.42 20.60
C GLU A 132 7.15 -15.52 21.23
N ASP A 133 6.65 -14.45 21.86
CA ASP A 133 5.25 -14.38 22.33
C ASP A 133 4.27 -14.40 21.16
N VAL A 134 4.55 -13.64 20.10
CA VAL A 134 3.72 -13.61 18.88
C VAL A 134 3.68 -15.00 18.22
N ALA A 135 4.82 -15.66 18.06
CA ALA A 135 4.89 -17.03 17.53
C ALA A 135 4.15 -18.05 18.41
N ARG A 136 4.16 -17.88 19.73
CA ARG A 136 3.40 -18.74 20.66
C ARG A 136 1.90 -18.52 20.51
N LEU A 137 1.42 -17.28 20.59
CA LEU A 137 0.00 -16.93 20.44
C LEU A 137 -0.57 -17.38 19.08
N ASP A 138 0.25 -17.30 18.03
CA ASP A 138 -0.09 -17.76 16.70
C ASP A 138 -0.19 -19.29 16.61
N LYS A 139 0.80 -20.01 17.14
CA LYS A 139 0.82 -21.49 17.18
C LYS A 139 -0.26 -22.09 18.08
N ASP A 140 -0.61 -21.41 19.16
CA ASP A 140 -1.77 -21.71 20.01
C ASP A 140 -3.10 -21.43 19.30
N GLY A 141 -3.06 -20.86 18.10
CA GLY A 141 -4.23 -20.54 17.29
C GLY A 141 -5.11 -19.46 17.91
N GLN A 142 -4.54 -18.48 18.64
CA GLN A 142 -5.29 -17.42 19.32
C GLN A 142 -5.56 -16.20 18.42
N VAL A 143 -4.79 -16.03 17.35
CA VAL A 143 -4.87 -14.95 16.35
C VAL A 143 -4.99 -15.54 14.95
N ASP A 144 -5.87 -14.96 14.12
CA ASP A 144 -6.05 -15.33 12.70
C ASP A 144 -5.35 -14.34 11.75
N CYS A 145 -5.11 -13.10 12.21
CA CYS A 145 -4.47 -12.04 11.44
C CYS A 145 -3.63 -11.11 12.33
N TRP A 146 -2.37 -10.91 11.96
CA TRP A 146 -1.44 -9.99 12.60
C TRP A 146 -1.29 -8.71 11.79
N ILE A 147 -1.53 -7.57 12.42
CA ILE A 147 -1.33 -6.24 11.83
C ILE A 147 -0.09 -5.59 12.45
N MET A 148 0.92 -5.33 11.63
CA MET A 148 2.20 -4.76 12.05
C MET A 148 2.21 -3.24 11.78
N ALA A 149 1.69 -2.47 12.74
CA ALA A 149 1.73 -1.00 12.74
C ALA A 149 3.09 -0.47 13.26
N LEU A 150 4.18 -1.07 12.79
CA LEU A 150 5.56 -0.83 13.26
C LEU A 150 6.30 0.22 12.42
N PRO A 151 7.35 0.87 12.97
CA PRO A 151 8.30 1.64 12.19
C PRO A 151 9.06 0.77 11.18
N ASN A 152 9.50 1.38 10.07
CA ASN A 152 10.36 0.70 9.09
C ASN A 152 11.64 0.15 9.73
N GLY A 153 12.05 -1.04 9.32
CA GLY A 153 13.19 -1.80 9.83
C GLY A 153 12.89 -2.60 11.10
N VAL A 154 11.66 -2.56 11.61
CA VAL A 154 11.25 -3.20 12.89
C VAL A 154 10.29 -4.37 12.66
N CYS A 155 9.72 -4.53 11.47
CA CYS A 155 8.72 -5.58 11.19
C CYS A 155 9.34 -6.99 11.13
N ARG A 156 10.58 -7.08 10.61
CA ARG A 156 11.25 -8.35 10.27
C ARG A 156 11.26 -9.43 11.37
N PRO A 157 11.66 -9.17 12.63
CA PRO A 157 11.76 -10.24 13.63
C PRO A 157 10.40 -10.90 13.94
N PHE A 158 9.31 -10.14 13.90
CA PHE A 158 7.96 -10.68 14.10
C PHE A 158 7.50 -11.54 12.93
N VAL A 159 7.84 -11.15 11.69
CA VAL A 159 7.57 -11.94 10.48
C VAL A 159 8.39 -13.23 10.45
N GLU A 160 9.68 -13.16 10.81
CA GLU A 160 10.56 -14.32 10.88
C GLU A 160 10.10 -15.32 11.95
N ALA A 161 9.63 -14.85 13.11
CA ALA A 161 9.07 -15.69 14.17
C ALA A 161 7.74 -16.36 13.79
N LEU A 162 6.90 -15.70 12.96
CA LEU A 162 5.68 -16.28 12.39
C LEU A 162 5.95 -17.23 11.22
N GLY A 163 7.07 -17.07 10.52
CA GLY A 163 7.57 -18.00 9.50
C GLY A 163 6.52 -18.40 8.44
N GLN A 164 6.23 -19.70 8.38
CA GLN A 164 5.27 -20.31 7.44
C GLN A 164 3.86 -20.47 8.05
N SER A 165 3.50 -19.66 9.05
CA SER A 165 2.14 -19.65 9.60
C SER A 165 1.07 -19.35 8.55
N SER A 166 -0.06 -20.05 8.65
CA SER A 166 -1.29 -19.81 7.88
C SER A 166 -1.98 -18.48 8.20
N SER A 167 -1.67 -17.86 9.34
CA SER A 167 -2.22 -16.57 9.73
C SER A 167 -1.87 -15.48 8.72
N VAL A 168 -2.80 -14.55 8.49
CA VAL A 168 -2.57 -13.41 7.60
C VAL A 168 -1.66 -12.40 8.31
N ILE A 169 -0.65 -11.87 7.62
CA ILE A 169 0.21 -10.78 8.12
C ILE A 169 0.01 -9.55 7.24
N VAL A 170 -0.33 -8.43 7.85
CA VAL A 170 -0.47 -7.12 7.21
C VAL A 170 0.64 -6.19 7.72
N ASP A 171 1.67 -5.97 6.90
CA ASP A 171 2.74 -5.01 7.16
C ASP A 171 2.33 -3.61 6.73
N ILE A 172 2.38 -2.64 7.66
CA ILE A 172 2.08 -1.23 7.36
C ILE A 172 3.37 -0.38 7.21
N SER A 173 4.52 -0.97 7.54
CA SER A 173 5.83 -0.35 7.31
C SER A 173 6.19 -0.35 5.81
N ALA A 174 7.43 0.00 5.48
CA ALA A 174 7.96 -0.13 4.12
C ALA A 174 8.64 -1.48 3.85
N ASP A 175 8.78 -2.33 4.87
CA ASP A 175 9.79 -3.41 4.90
C ASP A 175 9.53 -4.47 3.81
N TYR A 176 8.26 -4.79 3.53
CA TYR A 176 7.86 -5.79 2.53
C TYR A 176 7.13 -5.20 1.31
N ARG A 177 7.27 -3.89 1.05
CA ARG A 177 6.61 -3.22 -0.10
C ARG A 177 7.17 -3.56 -1.47
N PHE A 178 8.38 -4.13 -1.52
CA PHE A 178 9.12 -4.48 -2.73
C PHE A 178 9.56 -5.95 -2.73
N ASP A 179 8.86 -6.78 -1.95
CA ASP A 179 9.07 -8.23 -1.90
C ASP A 179 7.98 -8.91 -2.75
N ASP A 180 8.39 -9.57 -3.83
CA ASP A 180 7.46 -10.22 -4.78
C ASP A 180 6.64 -11.37 -4.17
N SER A 181 7.08 -11.91 -3.02
CA SER A 181 6.32 -12.91 -2.25
C SER A 181 5.16 -12.31 -1.45
N TRP A 182 5.09 -10.98 -1.34
CA TRP A 182 4.01 -10.26 -0.66
C TRP A 182 2.99 -9.70 -1.66
N ALA A 183 1.72 -9.64 -1.25
CA ALA A 183 0.68 -8.95 -1.98
C ALA A 183 0.65 -7.47 -1.58
N TYR A 184 1.07 -6.59 -2.49
CA TYR A 184 0.96 -5.15 -2.27
C TYR A 184 -0.52 -4.73 -2.18
N GLY A 185 -0.89 -4.11 -1.06
CA GLY A 185 -2.28 -3.88 -0.64
C GLY A 185 -2.96 -2.70 -1.32
N LEU A 186 -3.03 -2.68 -2.65
CA LEU A 186 -3.72 -1.64 -3.43
C LEU A 186 -4.82 -2.26 -4.32
N PRO A 187 -6.04 -2.52 -3.77
CA PRO A 187 -7.10 -3.29 -4.44
C PRO A 187 -7.63 -2.69 -5.75
N GLU A 188 -7.42 -1.40 -5.99
CA GLU A 188 -7.91 -0.67 -7.16
C GLU A 188 -7.07 -0.93 -8.40
N LEU A 189 -5.75 -1.16 -8.23
CA LEU A 189 -4.80 -1.35 -9.33
C LEU A 189 -4.31 -2.80 -9.47
N LEU A 190 -4.32 -3.55 -8.37
CA LEU A 190 -3.87 -4.95 -8.35
C LEU A 190 -5.06 -5.89 -8.29
N ALA A 191 -4.90 -7.07 -8.88
CA ALA A 191 -5.96 -8.07 -8.95
C ALA A 191 -6.44 -8.45 -7.54
N ARG A 192 -7.64 -7.99 -7.17
CA ARG A 192 -8.25 -8.24 -5.84
C ARG A 192 -8.18 -9.71 -5.39
N PRO A 193 -8.33 -10.73 -6.27
CA PRO A 193 -8.09 -12.13 -5.88
C PRO A 193 -6.67 -12.42 -5.36
N LYS A 194 -5.60 -11.84 -5.93
CA LYS A 194 -4.21 -12.03 -5.43
C LYS A 194 -4.07 -11.51 -4.01
N ILE A 195 -4.71 -10.38 -3.68
CA ILE A 195 -4.69 -9.83 -2.31
C ILE A 195 -5.53 -10.71 -1.38
N ALA A 196 -6.74 -11.10 -1.80
CA ALA A 196 -7.67 -11.89 -0.99
C ALA A 196 -7.19 -13.33 -0.72
N GLN A 197 -6.30 -13.86 -1.55
CA GLN A 197 -5.69 -15.20 -1.38
C GLN A 197 -4.32 -15.15 -0.68
N SER A 198 -3.81 -13.97 -0.32
CA SER A 198 -2.48 -13.86 0.31
C SER A 198 -2.54 -13.87 1.84
N THR A 199 -1.66 -14.66 2.45
CA THR A 199 -1.36 -14.58 3.90
C THR A 199 -0.26 -13.56 4.22
N ARG A 200 0.32 -12.88 3.21
CA ARG A 200 1.41 -11.91 3.36
C ARG A 200 1.07 -10.65 2.54
N ILE A 201 0.69 -9.56 3.21
CA ILE A 201 0.14 -8.34 2.60
C ILE A 201 0.93 -7.12 3.08
N SER A 202 1.48 -6.31 2.17
CA SER A 202 2.22 -5.09 2.51
C SER A 202 1.47 -3.86 2.01
N THR A 203 1.10 -2.93 2.91
CA THR A 203 0.23 -1.81 2.53
C THR A 203 1.00 -0.71 1.81
N PRO A 204 0.41 -0.01 0.83
CA PRO A 204 1.02 1.16 0.19
C PRO A 204 1.24 2.31 1.19
N GLY A 205 2.29 3.11 0.98
CA GLY A 205 2.48 4.35 1.72
C GLY A 205 1.49 5.42 1.26
N CYS A 206 1.03 6.30 2.15
CA CYS A 206 -0.02 7.30 1.85
C CYS A 206 0.22 8.12 0.57
N TYR A 207 1.44 8.63 0.37
CA TYR A 207 1.84 9.33 -0.87
C TYR A 207 1.83 8.41 -2.10
N SER A 208 2.25 7.16 -1.96
CA SER A 208 2.19 6.16 -3.03
C SER A 208 0.74 5.86 -3.42
N THR A 209 -0.16 5.67 -2.46
CA THR A 209 -1.60 5.48 -2.70
C THR A 209 -2.18 6.64 -3.50
N GLY A 210 -1.96 7.89 -3.05
CA GLY A 210 -2.46 9.08 -3.74
C GLY A 210 -1.91 9.22 -5.16
N ALA A 211 -0.59 9.08 -5.33
CA ALA A 211 0.06 9.18 -6.64
C ALA A 211 -0.40 8.08 -7.61
N LEU A 212 -0.45 6.82 -7.17
CA LEU A 212 -0.83 5.68 -8.01
C LEU A 212 -2.29 5.77 -8.44
N LEU A 213 -3.21 6.10 -7.52
CA LEU A 213 -4.64 6.24 -7.85
C LEU A 213 -4.91 7.43 -8.79
N ALA A 214 -4.17 8.54 -8.65
CA ALA A 214 -4.32 9.71 -9.51
C ALA A 214 -3.71 9.51 -10.91
N LEU A 215 -2.58 8.82 -11.02
CA LEU A 215 -1.84 8.67 -12.28
C LEU A 215 -2.30 7.47 -13.12
N ASN A 216 -2.74 6.37 -12.51
CA ASN A 216 -3.07 5.14 -13.24
C ASN A 216 -4.13 5.34 -14.35
N PRO A 217 -5.23 6.10 -14.16
CA PRO A 217 -6.24 6.31 -15.21
C PRO A 217 -5.75 7.09 -16.44
N ILE A 218 -4.59 7.75 -16.36
CA ILE A 218 -4.01 8.56 -17.44
C ILE A 218 -2.62 8.08 -17.88
N LEU A 219 -2.15 6.94 -17.36
CA LEU A 219 -0.76 6.48 -17.49
C LEU A 219 -0.34 6.29 -18.96
N GLU A 220 -1.23 5.75 -19.80
CA GLU A 220 -1.01 5.56 -21.25
C GLU A 220 -1.05 6.87 -22.07
N HIS A 221 -1.40 7.99 -21.45
CA HIS A 221 -1.48 9.31 -22.07
C HIS A 221 -0.36 10.26 -21.62
N LEU A 222 0.54 9.81 -20.74
CA LEU A 222 1.67 10.60 -20.26
C LEU A 222 2.81 10.62 -21.29
N GLY A 223 3.01 11.76 -21.96
CA GLY A 223 4.13 11.97 -22.88
C GLY A 223 5.51 12.11 -22.20
N ALA A 224 5.57 12.15 -20.87
CA ALA A 224 6.78 12.23 -20.06
C ALA A 224 6.51 11.74 -18.62
N SER A 225 7.58 11.47 -17.86
CA SER A 225 7.46 11.10 -16.44
C SER A 225 6.75 12.19 -15.61
N PRO A 226 5.73 11.86 -14.80
CA PRO A 226 4.97 12.84 -14.04
C PRO A 226 5.71 13.29 -12.77
N THR A 227 5.74 14.60 -12.53
CA THR A 227 6.19 15.16 -11.24
C THR A 227 5.04 15.23 -10.26
N VAL A 228 5.15 14.52 -9.12
CA VAL A 228 4.14 14.55 -8.06
C VAL A 228 4.65 15.41 -6.90
N PHE A 229 4.07 16.60 -6.72
CA PHE A 229 4.18 17.37 -5.49
C PHE A 229 3.05 16.97 -4.54
N GLY A 230 3.36 16.78 -3.25
CA GLY A 230 2.39 16.33 -2.26
C GLY A 230 2.54 17.07 -0.94
N VAL A 231 1.41 17.32 -0.28
CA VAL A 231 1.31 17.96 1.04
C VAL A 231 0.55 17.01 1.97
N SER A 232 0.99 16.89 3.22
CA SER A 232 0.34 16.06 4.24
C SER A 232 0.29 16.76 5.59
N GLY A 233 -0.74 16.46 6.38
CA GLY A 233 -0.76 16.80 7.80
C GLY A 233 0.39 16.15 8.58
N TYR A 234 0.73 16.74 9.72
CA TYR A 234 1.89 16.37 10.55
C TYR A 234 1.87 14.93 11.08
N SER A 235 0.69 14.31 11.17
CA SER A 235 0.53 12.91 11.60
C SER A 235 1.31 11.91 10.73
N GLY A 236 1.62 12.27 9.48
CA GLY A 236 2.49 11.50 8.58
C GLY A 236 3.95 11.37 9.06
N ALA A 237 4.40 12.20 10.01
CA ALA A 237 5.70 12.06 10.67
C ALA A 237 5.67 11.08 11.88
N GLY A 238 4.50 10.56 12.26
CA GLY A 238 4.33 9.67 13.40
C GLY A 238 4.35 10.40 14.75
N THR A 239 4.50 9.65 15.84
CA THR A 239 4.40 10.15 17.23
C THR A 239 5.75 10.39 17.93
N LYS A 240 6.88 10.22 17.23
CA LYS A 240 8.22 10.53 17.76
C LYS A 240 8.51 12.03 17.55
N PRO A 241 8.84 12.83 18.59
CA PRO A 241 9.06 14.27 18.45
C PRO A 241 10.11 14.65 17.40
N SER A 242 9.80 15.65 16.59
CA SER A 242 10.62 16.18 15.50
C SER A 242 10.06 17.54 15.03
N PRO A 243 10.81 18.34 14.26
CA PRO A 243 10.27 19.54 13.59
C PRO A 243 9.07 19.26 12.67
N LYS A 244 8.85 18.00 12.25
CA LYS A 244 7.79 17.59 11.30
C LYS A 244 6.47 17.20 11.98
N ASN A 245 6.44 17.21 13.31
CA ASN A 245 5.25 17.05 14.14
C ASN A 245 5.23 17.99 15.36
N ASP A 246 6.01 19.07 15.31
CA ASP A 246 5.89 20.21 16.20
C ASP A 246 4.75 21.11 15.69
N VAL A 247 3.64 21.14 16.43
CA VAL A 247 2.45 21.90 16.05
C VAL A 247 2.61 23.42 16.19
N ALA A 248 3.59 23.89 16.97
CA ALA A 248 3.90 25.33 17.07
C ALA A 248 4.75 25.78 15.88
N LEU A 249 5.75 24.97 15.48
CA LEU A 249 6.57 25.24 14.29
C LEU A 249 5.78 25.12 12.98
N LEU A 250 4.72 24.30 12.96
CA LEU A 250 3.85 24.07 11.80
C LEU A 250 2.62 25.00 11.74
N HIS A 251 2.43 25.89 12.71
CA HIS A 251 1.35 26.89 12.67
C HIS A 251 1.57 27.83 11.48
N ASP A 252 0.57 27.91 10.58
CA ASP A 252 0.60 28.66 9.32
C ASP A 252 1.84 28.42 8.42
N ASN A 253 2.47 27.24 8.53
CA ASN A 253 3.79 26.97 7.93
C ASN A 253 3.83 25.64 7.14
N LEU A 254 4.69 25.58 6.12
CA LEU A 254 4.91 24.39 5.27
C LEU A 254 6.40 24.04 5.24
N LEU A 255 6.78 22.94 5.88
CA LEU A 255 8.16 22.44 5.91
C LEU A 255 8.42 21.39 4.81
N PRO A 256 9.47 21.56 3.97
CA PRO A 256 9.92 20.52 3.05
C PRO A 256 10.25 19.20 3.77
N CYS A 257 9.42 18.17 3.55
CA CYS A 257 9.53 16.92 4.31
C CYS A 257 10.57 15.95 3.73
N LYS A 258 10.64 15.86 2.40
CA LYS A 258 11.68 15.20 1.60
C LYS A 258 11.77 15.94 0.26
N THR A 259 12.95 15.96 -0.33
CA THR A 259 13.28 16.50 -1.67
C THR A 259 14.16 15.49 -2.38
#